data_AF-A0A7C9CVS5-F1
#
_entry.id   AF-A0A7C9CVS5-F1
#
_cell.length_a   1.000
_cell.length_b   1.000
_cell.length_c   1.000
_cell.angle_alpha   90.00
_cell.angle_beta   90.00
_cell.angle_gamma   90.00
#
_symmetry.space_group_name_H-M   'P 1'
#
loop_
_entity.id
_entity.type
_entity.pdbx_description
1 polymer ?
#
loop_
_entity_poly.entity_id
_entity_poly.type
_entity_poly.pdbx_seq_one_letter_code
_entity_poly.pdbx_strand_id
1 'polypeptide(L)'
;CALPIYGISILFYLQKIYPDEWSNFLERVNDPRIGYASKDSKELVRHWVSYRGQTLSRTVRGMMYYRHALNLQCFLEVAEDRAIFTGYRTIEKSVARNKKIFDYSEALTDLKFTYVVSCQVYGQQKKASDVRERSCANNILNLMLAYPSLRVAYIDEREEKVNEKT
;
A
#
# COMPACT_ATOMS: atom_id res chain seq x y z
N CYS A 1 -3.33 -0.87 12.66
CA CYS A 1 -4.03 0.19 13.42
C CYS A 1 -5.53 -0.08 13.40
N ALA A 2 -6.07 -0.79 14.39
CA ALA A 2 -7.50 -0.87 14.62
C ALA A 2 -7.69 -1.18 16.11
N LEU A 3 -8.23 -0.22 16.84
CA LEU A 3 -8.60 -0.41 18.23
C LEU A 3 -9.73 -1.45 18.30
N PRO A 4 -9.73 -2.35 19.28
CA PRO A 4 -10.86 -3.25 19.50
C PRO A 4 -12.07 -2.41 19.89
N ILE A 5 -13.14 -2.52 19.09
CA ILE A 5 -14.43 -1.94 19.45
C ILE A 5 -15.05 -2.95 20.45
N TYR A 6 -15.25 -2.56 21.71
CA TYR A 6 -15.85 -3.38 22.78
C TYR A 6 -15.07 -4.64 23.22
N GLY A 7 -13.73 -4.65 23.12
CA GLY A 7 -12.92 -5.82 23.52
C GLY A 7 -12.98 -6.99 22.52
N ILE A 8 -13.70 -6.82 21.41
CA ILE A 8 -13.75 -7.76 20.30
C ILE A 8 -12.68 -7.34 19.27
N SER A 9 -11.90 -8.30 18.78
CA SER A 9 -10.89 -8.00 17.76
C SER A 9 -11.55 -7.58 16.44
N ILE A 10 -10.97 -6.58 15.75
CA ILE A 10 -11.47 -6.13 14.44
C ILE A 10 -11.59 -7.27 13.43
N LEU A 11 -10.66 -8.24 13.49
CA LEU A 11 -10.66 -9.40 12.61
C LEU A 11 -11.92 -10.25 12.84
N PHE A 12 -12.23 -10.55 14.10
CA PHE A 12 -13.43 -11.31 14.45
C PHE A 12 -14.70 -10.59 13.98
N TYR A 13 -14.78 -9.27 14.19
CA TYR A 13 -15.90 -8.47 13.71
C TYR A 13 -16.05 -8.55 12.18
N LEU A 14 -14.96 -8.33 11.43
CA LEU A 14 -14.96 -8.38 9.97
C LEU A 14 -15.30 -9.77 9.42
N GLN A 15 -14.84 -10.85 10.06
CA GLN A 15 -15.20 -12.21 9.70
C GLN A 15 -16.70 -12.48 9.83
N LYS A 16 -17.35 -11.87 10.82
CA LYS A 16 -18.80 -12.03 11.04
C LYS A 16 -19.65 -11.28 10.01
N ILE A 17 -19.21 -10.10 9.58
CA ILE A 17 -19.97 -9.30 8.60
C ILE A 17 -19.64 -9.66 7.14
N TYR A 18 -18.50 -10.30 6.87
CA TYR A 18 -18.08 -10.73 5.53
C TYR A 18 -17.62 -12.21 5.50
N PRO A 19 -18.51 -13.18 5.82
CA PRO A 19 -18.13 -14.60 5.91
C PRO A 19 -17.67 -15.16 4.56
N ASP A 20 -18.38 -14.82 3.47
CA ASP A 20 -18.06 -15.34 2.12
C ASP A 20 -16.72 -14.80 1.62
N GLU A 21 -16.45 -13.50 1.84
CA GLU A 21 -15.18 -12.90 1.44
C GLU A 21 -13.99 -13.43 2.26
N TRP A 22 -14.24 -13.81 3.51
CA TRP A 22 -13.24 -14.47 4.35
C TRP A 22 -12.96 -15.89 3.84
N SER A 23 -13.99 -16.65 3.47
CA SER A 23 -13.84 -17.98 2.86
C SER A 23 -13.01 -17.91 1.57
N ASN A 24 -13.39 -17.02 0.66
CA ASN A 24 -12.67 -16.78 -0.59
C ASN A 24 -11.21 -16.32 -0.37
N PHE A 25 -10.95 -15.60 0.73
CA PHE A 25 -9.59 -15.23 1.10
C PHE A 25 -8.79 -16.43 1.57
N LEU A 26 -9.34 -17.26 2.46
CA LEU A 26 -8.67 -18.47 2.93
C LEU A 26 -8.38 -19.45 1.79
N GLU A 27 -9.31 -19.62 0.85
CA GLU A 27 -9.09 -20.43 -0.35
C GLU A 27 -7.87 -19.96 -1.15
N ARG A 28 -7.73 -18.65 -1.38
CA ARG A 28 -6.59 -18.09 -2.11
C ARG A 28 -5.27 -18.20 -1.33
N VAL A 29 -5.31 -17.97 -0.01
CA VAL A 29 -4.08 -18.06 0.81
C VAL A 29 -3.58 -19.49 0.92
N ASN A 30 -4.50 -20.46 0.93
CA ASN A 30 -4.17 -21.88 1.03
C ASN A 30 -3.97 -22.56 -0.33
N ASP A 31 -4.12 -21.84 -1.45
CA ASP A 31 -3.91 -22.42 -2.78
C ASP A 31 -2.42 -22.75 -2.98
N PRO A 32 -2.05 -24.04 -3.12
CA PRO A 32 -0.67 -24.45 -3.26
C PRO A 32 -0.03 -23.94 -4.56
N ARG A 33 -0.82 -23.51 -5.56
CA ARG A 33 -0.33 -22.92 -6.81
C ARG A 33 0.17 -21.50 -6.66
N ILE A 34 -0.34 -20.77 -5.65
CA ILE A 34 0.04 -19.37 -5.42
C ILE A 34 1.30 -19.30 -4.53
N GLY A 35 1.54 -20.32 -3.70
CA GLY A 35 2.83 -20.54 -3.04
C GLY A 35 3.23 -19.45 -2.03
N TYR A 36 2.26 -18.87 -1.30
CA TYR A 36 2.57 -17.91 -0.22
C TYR A 36 3.42 -18.57 0.87
N ALA A 37 4.49 -17.89 1.32
CA ALA A 37 5.27 -18.39 2.44
C ALA A 37 4.44 -18.30 3.74
N SER A 38 4.66 -19.20 4.70
CA SER A 38 3.87 -19.20 5.95
C SER A 38 4.02 -17.90 6.75
N LYS A 39 5.15 -17.19 6.58
CA LYS A 39 5.40 -15.86 7.16
C LYS A 39 4.51 -14.76 6.56
N ASP A 40 4.07 -14.93 5.31
CA ASP A 40 3.25 -13.94 4.59
C ASP A 40 1.77 -14.04 4.96
N SER A 41 1.32 -15.19 5.48
CA SER A 41 -0.08 -15.41 5.87
C SER A 41 -0.60 -14.34 6.85
N LYS A 42 0.21 -13.96 7.85
CA LYS A 42 -0.16 -12.91 8.82
C LYS A 42 -0.27 -11.53 8.16
N GLU A 43 0.61 -11.20 7.22
CA GLU A 43 0.56 -9.94 6.47
C GLU A 43 -0.65 -9.91 5.53
N LEU A 44 -0.98 -11.02 4.86
CA LEU A 44 -2.16 -11.13 4.02
C LEU A 44 -3.45 -10.91 4.80
N VAL A 45 -3.55 -11.47 6.02
CA VAL A 45 -4.68 -11.21 6.93
C VAL A 45 -4.73 -9.74 7.32
N ARG A 46 -3.59 -9.13 7.66
CA ARG A 46 -3.50 -7.69 7.99
C ARG A 46 -3.96 -6.82 6.83
N HIS A 47 -3.58 -7.14 5.60
CA HIS A 47 -4.05 -6.45 4.40
C HIS A 47 -5.55 -6.65 4.19
N TRP A 48 -6.06 -7.88 4.30
CA TRP A 48 -7.48 -8.18 4.15
C TRP A 48 -8.34 -7.36 5.13
N VAL A 49 -7.91 -7.30 6.40
CA VAL A 49 -8.53 -6.49 7.46
C VAL A 49 -8.43 -5.01 7.13
N SER A 50 -7.23 -4.53 6.78
CA SER A 50 -7.00 -3.10 6.52
C SER A 50 -7.81 -2.59 5.33
N TYR A 51 -7.98 -3.41 4.29
CA TYR A 51 -8.79 -3.06 3.13
C TYR A 51 -10.29 -3.05 3.42
N ARG A 52 -10.76 -3.75 4.44
CA ARG A 52 -12.19 -3.78 4.83
C ARG A 52 -12.53 -2.82 5.96
N GLY A 53 -11.55 -2.40 6.74
CA GLY A 53 -11.68 -1.30 7.68
C GLY A 53 -11.60 0.07 7.01
N GLN A 54 -11.96 1.11 7.77
CA GLN A 54 -11.66 2.50 7.42
C GLN A 54 -10.22 2.82 7.82
N THR A 55 -9.25 2.27 7.08
CA THR A 55 -7.83 2.46 7.37
C THR A 55 -7.14 3.35 6.34
N LEU A 56 -6.02 3.95 6.76
CA LEU A 56 -5.13 4.72 5.87
C LEU A 56 -4.76 3.94 4.60
N SER A 57 -4.48 2.64 4.73
CA SER A 57 -4.12 1.77 3.61
C SER A 57 -5.23 1.68 2.55
N ARG A 58 -6.50 1.60 2.98
CA ARG A 58 -7.65 1.59 2.05
C ARG A 58 -7.76 2.92 1.30
N THR A 59 -7.62 4.04 2.00
CA THR A 59 -7.69 5.39 1.39
C THR A 59 -6.56 5.61 0.40
N VAL A 60 -5.32 5.29 0.79
CA VAL A 60 -4.15 5.40 -0.10
C VAL A 60 -4.31 4.53 -1.33
N ARG A 61 -4.71 3.27 -1.17
CA ARG A 61 -4.98 2.38 -2.29
C ARG A 61 -6.03 2.95 -3.25
N GLY A 62 -7.10 3.52 -2.72
CA GLY A 62 -8.13 4.22 -3.50
C GLY A 62 -7.54 5.38 -4.31
N MET A 63 -6.74 6.23 -3.67
CA MET A 63 -6.09 7.35 -4.33
C MET A 63 -5.10 6.90 -5.42
N MET A 64 -4.35 5.82 -5.16
CA MET A 64 -3.40 5.26 -6.13
C MET A 64 -4.09 4.64 -7.35
N TYR A 65 -5.37 4.28 -7.27
CA TYR A 65 -6.12 3.90 -8.48
C TYR A 65 -6.28 5.05 -9.46
N TYR A 66 -6.39 6.30 -9.00
CA TYR A 66 -6.38 7.44 -9.91
C TYR A 66 -5.03 7.59 -10.61
N ARG A 67 -3.92 7.37 -9.89
CA ARG A 67 -2.58 7.33 -10.51
C ARG A 67 -2.52 6.27 -11.60
N HIS A 68 -2.99 5.05 -11.30
CA HIS A 68 -3.00 3.97 -12.28
C HIS A 68 -3.89 4.27 -13.49
N ALA A 69 -5.04 4.92 -13.30
CA ALA A 69 -5.92 5.32 -14.40
C ALA A 69 -5.27 6.37 -15.30
N LEU A 70 -4.57 7.37 -14.72
CA LEU A 70 -3.82 8.38 -15.47
C LEU A 70 -2.66 7.77 -16.25
N ASN A 71 -1.95 6.82 -15.65
CA ASN A 71 -0.88 6.11 -16.32
C ASN A 71 -1.40 5.33 -17.53
N LEU A 72 -2.50 4.59 -17.34
CA LEU A 72 -3.18 3.87 -18.43
C LEU A 72 -3.66 4.83 -19.52
N GLN A 73 -4.23 5.97 -19.17
CA GLN A 73 -4.66 6.96 -20.14
C GLN A 73 -3.48 7.48 -20.96
N CYS A 74 -2.39 7.89 -20.32
CA CYS A 74 -1.18 8.33 -21.02
C CYS A 74 -0.62 7.23 -21.91
N PHE A 75 -0.63 5.98 -21.44
CA PHE A 75 -0.21 4.84 -22.23
C PHE A 75 -1.06 4.71 -23.52
N LEU A 76 -2.39 4.80 -23.41
CA LEU A 76 -3.30 4.69 -24.56
C LEU A 76 -3.19 5.88 -25.53
N GLU A 77 -2.86 7.07 -25.04
CA GLU A 77 -2.65 8.26 -25.89
C GLU A 77 -1.35 8.18 -26.70
N VAL A 78 -0.32 7.48 -26.19
CA VAL A 78 1.01 7.37 -26.83
C VAL A 78 1.18 6.05 -27.60
N ALA A 79 0.39 5.03 -27.29
CA ALA A 79 0.45 3.73 -27.93
C ALA A 79 -0.14 3.76 -29.35
N GLU A 80 0.61 3.25 -30.34
CA GLU A 80 0.07 2.92 -31.66
C GLU A 80 -0.91 1.74 -31.57
N ASP A 81 -1.85 1.60 -32.53
CA ASP A 81 -2.94 0.59 -32.52
C ASP A 81 -2.51 -0.84 -32.18
N ARG A 82 -1.29 -1.26 -32.56
CA ARG A 82 -0.74 -2.60 -32.28
C ARG A 82 -0.40 -2.82 -30.79
N ALA A 83 -0.06 -1.77 -30.05
CA ALA A 83 0.24 -1.84 -28.61
C ALA A 83 -1.05 -1.83 -27.76
N ILE A 84 -2.15 -1.28 -28.28
CA ILE A 84 -3.47 -1.32 -27.63
C ILE A 84 -4.02 -2.77 -27.60
N PHE A 85 -3.86 -3.51 -28.71
CA PHE A 85 -4.36 -4.89 -28.84
C PHE A 85 -3.64 -5.94 -28.00
N THR A 86 -2.40 -5.69 -27.56
CA THR A 86 -1.64 -6.62 -26.69
C THR A 86 -2.02 -6.50 -25.22
N GLY A 87 -2.78 -5.46 -24.84
CA GLY A 87 -3.37 -5.27 -23.53
C GLY A 87 -2.39 -4.76 -22.49
N TYR A 88 -2.77 -3.68 -21.80
CA TYR A 88 -1.99 -2.98 -20.76
C TYR A 88 -1.34 -3.91 -19.70
N ARG A 89 -1.99 -5.01 -19.32
CA ARG A 89 -1.45 -5.99 -18.35
C ARG A 89 -0.35 -6.91 -18.90
N THR A 90 -0.29 -7.14 -20.21
CA THR A 90 0.75 -7.97 -20.86
C THR A 90 2.03 -7.17 -21.14
N ILE A 91 1.89 -5.84 -21.10
CA ILE A 91 2.92 -4.87 -21.49
C ILE A 91 3.90 -4.59 -20.35
N GLU A 92 3.55 -4.96 -19.12
CA GLU A 92 4.43 -4.87 -17.96
C GLU A 92 5.75 -5.68 -18.12
N LYS A 93 5.83 -6.64 -19.06
CA LYS A 93 7.00 -7.55 -19.13
C LYS A 93 7.58 -7.92 -20.51
N SER A 94 6.99 -7.53 -21.66
CA SER A 94 7.31 -8.26 -22.92
C SER A 94 8.04 -7.55 -24.07
N VAL A 95 8.31 -6.23 -24.09
CA VAL A 95 9.10 -5.63 -25.20
C VAL A 95 9.89 -4.38 -24.78
N ALA A 96 11.18 -4.31 -25.10
CA ALA A 96 12.06 -3.17 -24.78
C ALA A 96 11.58 -1.79 -25.28
N ARG A 97 10.76 -1.73 -26.35
CA ARG A 97 10.11 -0.49 -26.83
C ARG A 97 8.99 -0.04 -25.89
N ASN A 98 8.23 -0.96 -25.31
CA ASN A 98 7.12 -0.64 -24.42
C ASN A 98 7.59 -0.12 -23.07
N LYS A 99 8.80 -0.51 -22.65
CA LYS A 99 9.45 0.03 -21.44
C LYS A 99 9.60 1.55 -21.50
N LYS A 100 9.96 2.11 -22.66
CA LYS A 100 10.10 3.58 -22.81
C LYS A 100 8.77 4.31 -22.68
N ILE A 101 7.71 3.76 -23.25
CA ILE A 101 6.34 4.32 -23.15
C ILE A 101 5.86 4.22 -21.70
N PHE A 102 6.13 3.10 -21.04
CA PHE A 102 5.82 2.91 -19.63
C PHE A 102 6.57 3.91 -18.74
N ASP A 103 7.91 4.00 -18.87
CA ASP A 103 8.74 4.95 -18.12
C ASP A 103 8.28 6.41 -18.35
N TYR A 104 7.93 6.75 -19.60
CA TYR A 104 7.36 8.05 -19.96
C TYR A 104 6.00 8.31 -19.29
N SER A 105 5.10 7.33 -19.34
CA SER A 105 3.77 7.43 -18.72
C SER A 105 3.84 7.55 -17.20
N GLU A 106 4.79 6.87 -16.55
CA GLU A 106 5.04 7.04 -15.11
C GLU A 106 5.53 8.45 -14.80
N ALA A 107 6.53 8.93 -15.54
CA ALA A 107 7.07 10.28 -15.35
C ALA A 107 6.00 11.37 -15.55
N LEU A 108 5.15 11.24 -16.58
CA LEU A 108 4.07 12.19 -16.83
C LEU A 108 3.00 12.15 -15.73
N THR A 109 2.68 10.95 -15.25
CA THR A 109 1.72 10.78 -14.15
C THR A 109 2.24 11.38 -12.85
N ASP A 110 3.51 11.17 -12.54
CA ASP A 110 4.16 11.73 -11.34
C ASP A 110 4.33 13.27 -11.42
N LEU A 111 4.43 13.84 -12.63
CA LEU A 111 4.40 15.29 -12.84
C LEU A 111 3.01 15.87 -12.60
N LYS A 112 1.94 15.13 -12.92
CA LYS A 112 0.57 15.63 -12.84
C LYS A 112 0.11 15.85 -11.40
N PHE A 113 0.37 14.88 -10.53
CA PHE A 113 -0.04 14.94 -9.13
C PHE A 113 1.05 14.38 -8.21
N THR A 114 1.32 15.10 -7.13
CA THR A 114 2.12 14.59 -6.02
C THR A 114 1.19 14.05 -4.94
N TYR A 115 1.31 12.77 -4.62
CA TYR A 115 0.48 12.11 -3.61
C TYR A 115 1.15 12.21 -2.24
N VAL A 116 0.62 13.06 -1.36
CA VAL A 116 1.11 13.25 0.00
C VAL A 116 0.04 12.88 1.02
N VAL A 117 0.44 12.14 2.05
CA VAL A 117 -0.41 11.79 3.19
C VAL A 117 0.25 12.25 4.47
N SER A 118 -0.49 12.97 5.32
CA SER A 118 -0.05 13.31 6.66
C SER A 118 -0.31 12.13 7.62
N CYS A 119 0.75 11.58 8.18
CA CYS A 119 0.68 10.65 9.32
C CYS A 119 1.57 11.18 10.43
N GLN A 120 1.09 12.19 11.15
CA GLN A 120 1.87 12.95 12.14
C GLN A 120 2.50 12.04 13.20
N VAL A 121 1.75 11.04 13.67
CA VAL A 121 2.17 10.06 14.68
C VAL A 121 3.25 9.08 14.22
N TYR A 122 3.56 9.01 12.92
CA TYR A 122 4.53 8.05 12.38
C TYR A 122 5.93 8.24 12.97
N GLY A 123 6.37 9.49 13.20
CA GLY A 123 7.69 9.76 13.77
C GLY A 123 7.84 9.22 15.19
N GLN A 124 6.83 9.40 16.03
CA GLN A 124 6.78 8.80 17.37
C GLN A 124 6.75 7.26 17.30
N GLN A 125 5.86 6.69 16.48
CA GLN A 125 5.72 5.24 16.33
C GLN A 125 7.00 4.55 15.86
N LYS A 126 7.80 5.24 15.04
CA LYS A 126 9.09 4.75 14.54
C LYS A 126 10.15 4.66 15.66
N LYS A 127 10.08 5.52 16.68
CA LYS A 127 11.02 5.58 17.80
C LYS A 127 10.54 4.80 19.04
N ALA A 128 9.27 4.42 19.07
CA ALA A 128 8.67 3.78 20.21
C ALA A 128 9.26 2.40 20.52
N SER A 129 9.35 2.07 21.81
CA SER A 129 9.74 0.74 22.30
C SER A 129 8.58 -0.27 22.22
N ASP A 130 7.32 0.19 22.24
CA ASP A 130 6.14 -0.68 22.15
C ASP A 130 6.15 -1.44 20.81
N VAL A 131 5.98 -2.77 20.89
CA VAL A 131 5.87 -3.66 19.74
C VAL A 131 4.69 -3.27 18.85
N ARG A 132 3.57 -2.80 19.44
CA ARG A 132 2.41 -2.39 18.66
C ARG A 132 2.67 -1.14 17.85
N GLU A 133 3.29 -0.13 18.46
CA GLU A 133 3.65 1.11 17.76
C GLU A 133 4.67 0.87 16.65
N ARG A 134 5.69 0.05 16.90
CA ARG A 134 6.64 -0.38 15.85
C ARG A 134 5.94 -1.14 14.72
N SER A 135 4.96 -1.98 15.02
CA SER A 135 4.16 -2.65 13.99
C SER A 135 3.33 -1.66 13.17
N CYS A 136 2.79 -0.60 13.79
CA CYS A 136 2.08 0.47 13.08
C CYS A 136 3.02 1.25 12.15
N ALA A 137 4.22 1.57 12.61
CA ALA A 137 5.25 2.19 11.77
C ALA A 137 5.65 1.29 10.59
N ASN A 138 5.85 0.00 10.82
CA ASN A 138 6.14 -0.96 9.73
C ASN A 138 5.01 -1.05 8.71
N ASN A 139 3.75 -0.95 9.12
CA ASN A 139 2.63 -0.93 8.18
C ASN A 139 2.68 0.30 7.25
N ILE A 140 3.07 1.46 7.78
CA ILE A 140 3.23 2.70 6.98
C ILE A 140 4.44 2.56 6.05
N LEU A 141 5.54 1.99 6.53
CA LEU A 141 6.70 1.70 5.69
C LEU A 141 6.35 0.77 4.52
N ASN A 142 5.63 -0.33 4.79
CA ASN A 142 5.16 -1.25 3.76
C ASN A 142 4.25 -0.55 2.74
N LEU A 143 3.43 0.41 3.19
CA LEU A 143 2.59 1.21 2.30
C LEU A 143 3.41 2.13 1.39
N MET A 144 4.50 2.72 1.90
CA MET A 144 5.43 3.52 1.11
C MET A 144 6.21 2.67 0.10
N LEU A 145 6.60 1.45 0.48
CA LEU A 145 7.28 0.51 -0.42
C LEU A 145 6.34 0.01 -1.53
N ALA A 146 5.06 -0.22 -1.21
CA ALA A 146 4.06 -0.63 -2.18
C ALA A 146 3.70 0.48 -3.19
N TYR A 147 3.81 1.75 -2.78
CA TYR A 147 3.48 2.90 -3.60
C TYR A 147 4.64 3.91 -3.64
N PRO A 148 5.64 3.73 -4.52
CA PRO A 148 6.85 4.55 -4.55
C PRO A 148 6.61 6.06 -4.77
N SER A 149 5.53 6.44 -5.46
CA SER A 149 5.15 7.85 -5.67
C SER A 149 4.46 8.48 -4.47
N LEU A 150 4.08 7.70 -3.46
CA LEU A 150 3.49 8.21 -2.22
C LEU A 150 4.57 8.88 -1.36
N ARG A 151 4.21 10.01 -0.75
CA ARG A 151 5.01 10.67 0.27
C ARG A 151 4.23 10.71 1.57
N VAL A 152 4.91 10.46 2.68
CA VAL A 152 4.33 10.53 4.03
C VAL A 152 4.96 11.69 4.78
N ALA A 153 4.15 12.67 5.13
CA ALA A 153 4.55 13.79 5.98
C ALA A 153 4.27 13.43 7.45
N TYR A 154 5.27 13.62 8.32
CA TYR A 154 5.19 13.27 9.74
C TYR A 154 6.00 14.23 10.60
N ILE A 155 5.76 14.23 11.91
CA ILE A 155 6.48 15.06 12.88
C ILE A 155 7.64 14.24 13.45
N ASP A 156 8.86 14.76 13.38
CA ASP A 156 10.07 14.14 13.93
C ASP A 156 10.57 14.94 15.14
N GLU A 157 10.15 14.57 16.34
CA GLU A 157 10.62 15.19 17.58
C GLU A 157 12.03 14.70 17.90
N ARG A 158 13.03 15.58 17.83
CA ARG A 158 14.41 15.28 18.25
C ARG A 158 14.60 15.78 19.68
N GLU A 159 14.97 14.89 20.59
CA GLU A 159 15.46 15.29 21.91
C GLU A 159 16.84 15.95 21.73
N GLU A 160 16.90 17.28 21.84
CA GLU A 160 18.18 17.95 22.04
C GLU A 160 18.69 17.61 23.43
N LYS A 161 19.72 16.75 23.51
CA LYS A 161 20.52 16.65 24.72
C LYS A 161 21.25 17.97 24.89
N VAL A 162 20.69 18.86 25.72
CA VAL A 162 21.44 19.99 26.27
C VAL A 162 22.60 19.37 27.03
N ASN A 163 23.78 19.38 26.42
CA ASN A 163 25.01 18.99 27.08
C ASN A 163 25.22 19.96 28.24
N GLU A 164 24.89 19.51 29.45
CA GLU A 164 25.35 20.13 30.69
C GLU A 164 26.88 20.04 30.68
N LYS A 165 27.52 21.13 30.23
CA LYS A 165 28.94 21.35 30.44
C LYS A 165 29.13 21.53 31.94
N THR A 166 29.75 20.55 32.58
CA THR A 166 30.39 20.70 33.89
C THR A 166 31.88 20.52 33.71
#